data_AF-A0A803WBN1-F1
#
_entry.id   AF-A0A803WBN1-F1
#
_cell.length_a   1.000
_cell.length_b   1.000
_cell.length_c   1.000
_cell.angle_alpha   90.00
_cell.angle_beta   90.00
_cell.angle_gamma   90.00
#
_symmetry.space_group_name_H-M   'P 1'
#
loop_
_entity.id
_entity.type
_entity.pdbx_description
1 polymer ?
#
loop_
_entity_poly.entity_id
_entity_poly.type
_entity_poly.pdbx_seq_one_letter_code
_entity_poly.pdbx_strand_id
1 'polypeptide(L)'
;MNNREVDAKKLTRFVRINELRLVTEYDPVTAIGVMQSSVQFNLLLITDKMSPKHPERMRKFRAAAELYKGKILFILLDSNLKSNERVLSYFQLKKSQLPALAIFHTPDDEHNVLTVEEISVERVQDFCNRFLQRMQKVEGVLMLLFTKLLKKMTSVP
;
A
#
# COMPACT_ATOMS: atom_id res chain seq x y z
N MET A 1 34.75 9.00 -20.34
CA MET A 1 33.27 9.15 -20.37
C MET A 1 32.69 7.95 -19.63
N ASN A 2 32.09 8.15 -18.45
CA ASN A 2 31.58 7.05 -17.63
C ASN A 2 30.33 6.44 -18.28
N ASN A 3 30.48 5.21 -18.76
CA ASN A 3 29.38 4.41 -19.28
C ASN A 3 28.48 4.04 -18.09
N ARG A 4 27.38 4.76 -17.91
CA ARG A 4 26.35 4.41 -16.92
C ARG A 4 25.63 3.20 -17.46
N GLU A 5 26.07 2.01 -17.06
CA GLU A 5 25.38 0.77 -17.36
C GLU A 5 23.96 0.85 -16.81
N VAL A 6 22.99 0.92 -17.72
CA VAL A 6 21.57 0.97 -17.38
C VAL A 6 21.16 -0.44 -16.99
N ASP A 7 21.01 -0.67 -15.69
CA ASP A 7 20.48 -1.93 -15.16
C ASP A 7 19.01 -2.08 -15.62
N ALA A 8 18.76 -3.06 -16.48
CA ALA A 8 17.44 -3.35 -17.03
C ALA A 8 16.39 -3.55 -15.92
N LYS A 9 16.75 -4.13 -14.76
CA LYS A 9 15.83 -4.29 -13.62
C LYS A 9 15.49 -2.93 -13.00
N LYS A 10 16.47 -2.03 -12.86
CA LYS A 10 16.24 -0.66 -12.37
C LYS A 10 15.37 0.13 -13.36
N LEU A 11 15.59 -0.05 -14.66
CA LEU A 11 14.81 0.63 -15.70
C LEU A 11 13.37 0.11 -15.75
N THR A 12 13.16 -1.21 -15.75
CA THR A 12 11.81 -1.81 -15.67
C THR A 12 11.09 -1.39 -14.40
N ARG A 13 11.78 -1.37 -13.26
CA ARG A 13 11.22 -0.87 -12.00
C ARG A 13 10.83 0.61 -12.10
N PHE A 14 11.70 1.45 -12.67
CA PHE A 14 11.45 2.86 -12.86
C PHE A 14 10.25 3.11 -13.78
N VAL A 15 10.17 2.42 -14.91
CA VAL A 15 9.04 2.50 -15.84
C VAL A 15 7.75 2.09 -15.13
N ARG A 16 7.70 0.93 -14.47
CA ARG A 16 6.51 0.46 -13.73
C ARG A 16 6.07 1.41 -12.61
N ILE A 17 7.02 1.99 -11.87
CA ILE A 17 6.71 2.96 -10.80
C ILE A 17 6.10 4.25 -11.38
N ASN A 18 6.57 4.70 -12.55
CA ASN A 18 6.07 5.92 -13.19
C ASN A 18 4.85 5.68 -14.10
N GLU A 19 4.59 4.44 -14.52
CA GLU A 19 3.37 4.05 -15.24
C GLU A 19 2.12 4.17 -14.36
N LEU A 20 2.28 3.93 -13.04
CA LEU A 20 1.17 4.05 -12.10
C LEU A 20 0.96 5.52 -11.70
N ARG A 21 -0.31 5.94 -11.78
CA ARG A 21 -0.72 7.27 -11.34
C ARG A 21 -0.51 7.39 -9.83
N LEU A 22 -0.26 8.62 -9.36
CA LEU A 22 -0.13 8.94 -7.93
C LEU A 22 -1.20 8.27 -7.05
N VAL A 23 -2.43 8.22 -7.55
CA VAL A 23 -3.47 7.32 -7.06
C VAL A 23 -3.98 6.53 -8.25
N THR A 24 -3.88 5.20 -8.17
CA THR A 24 -4.34 4.28 -9.21
C THR A 24 -5.72 3.75 -8.86
N GLU A 25 -6.67 3.82 -9.79
CA GLU A 25 -7.97 3.18 -9.60
C GLU A 25 -7.84 1.68 -9.82
N TYR A 26 -8.45 0.87 -8.95
CA TYR A 26 -8.46 -0.57 -9.06
C TYR A 26 -9.67 -1.05 -9.87
N ASP A 27 -9.37 -1.62 -11.04
CA ASP A 27 -10.32 -2.23 -11.95
C ASP A 27 -9.64 -3.43 -12.66
N PRO A 28 -10.37 -4.24 -13.44
CA PRO A 28 -9.79 -5.41 -14.12
C PRO A 28 -8.61 -5.08 -15.05
N VAL A 29 -8.52 -3.86 -15.60
CA VAL A 29 -7.44 -3.43 -16.49
C VAL A 29 -6.19 -3.07 -15.69
N THR A 30 -6.34 -2.38 -14.56
CA THR A 30 -5.21 -1.95 -13.73
C THR A 30 -4.74 -3.00 -12.73
N ALA A 31 -5.55 -4.03 -12.44
CA ALA A 31 -5.26 -5.06 -11.44
C ALA A 31 -3.90 -5.73 -11.64
N ILE A 32 -3.55 -6.09 -12.88
CA ILE A 32 -2.26 -6.72 -13.18
C ILE A 32 -1.10 -5.78 -12.84
N GLY A 33 -1.19 -4.50 -13.21
CA GLY A 33 -0.16 -3.51 -12.92
C GLY A 33 0.02 -3.26 -11.41
N VAL A 34 -1.09 -3.20 -10.67
CA VAL A 34 -1.09 -3.11 -9.20
C VAL A 34 -0.40 -4.33 -8.58
N MET A 35 -0.76 -5.55 -9.01
CA MET A 35 -0.20 -6.79 -8.49
C MET A 35 1.28 -6.99 -8.84
N GLN A 36 1.75 -6.46 -9.98
CA GLN A 36 3.14 -6.56 -10.44
C GLN A 36 4.01 -5.38 -10.00
N SER A 37 3.47 -4.47 -9.17
CA SER A 37 4.20 -3.36 -8.61
C SER A 37 5.37 -3.83 -7.75
N SER A 38 6.50 -3.13 -7.83
CA SER A 38 7.64 -3.37 -6.93
C SER A 38 7.48 -2.74 -5.54
N VAL A 39 6.44 -1.92 -5.36
CA VAL A 39 6.11 -1.31 -4.08
C VAL A 39 5.30 -2.31 -3.27
N GLN A 40 5.81 -2.69 -2.10
CA GLN A 40 5.24 -3.78 -1.30
C GLN A 40 4.11 -3.34 -0.35
N PHE A 41 4.09 -2.06 0.01
CA PHE A 41 3.04 -1.48 0.85
C PHE A 41 1.97 -0.83 -0.03
N ASN A 42 0.72 -1.09 0.29
CA ASN A 42 -0.43 -0.60 -0.47
C ASN A 42 -1.42 0.04 0.50
N LEU A 43 -2.01 1.15 0.09
CA LEU A 43 -3.10 1.81 0.82
C LEU A 43 -4.30 1.96 -0.11
N LEU A 44 -5.42 1.36 0.29
CA LEU A 44 -6.69 1.48 -0.40
C LEU A 44 -7.55 2.53 0.26
N LEU A 45 -8.09 3.44 -0.54
CA LEU A 45 -9.32 4.17 -0.22
C LEU A 45 -10.49 3.41 -0.82
N ILE A 46 -11.29 2.78 0.04
CA ILE A 46 -12.52 2.06 -0.34
C ILE A 46 -13.68 3.01 -0.13
N THR A 47 -14.37 3.38 -1.20
CA THR A 47 -15.40 4.41 -1.15
C THR A 47 -16.45 4.24 -2.25
N ASP A 48 -17.64 4.75 -1.99
CA ASP A 48 -18.59 5.10 -3.03
C ASP A 48 -18.05 6.31 -3.83
N LYS A 49 -17.78 6.10 -5.13
CA LYS A 49 -17.34 7.17 -6.06
C LYS A 49 -18.47 8.14 -6.45
N MET A 50 -19.73 7.72 -6.36
CA MET A 50 -20.89 8.54 -6.71
C MET A 50 -21.27 9.52 -5.59
N SER A 51 -20.78 9.31 -4.38
CA SER A 51 -21.03 10.20 -3.24
C SER A 51 -20.51 11.63 -3.51
N PRO A 52 -21.27 12.67 -3.15
CA PRO A 52 -20.88 14.07 -3.36
C PRO A 52 -19.61 14.48 -2.58
N LYS A 53 -19.27 13.75 -1.50
CA LYS A 53 -18.02 13.94 -0.75
C LYS A 53 -16.79 13.33 -1.45
N HIS A 54 -16.96 12.58 -2.55
CA HIS A 54 -15.87 11.88 -3.22
C HIS A 54 -14.77 12.81 -3.75
N PRO A 55 -15.06 13.94 -4.43
CA PRO A 55 -14.02 14.84 -4.95
C PRO A 55 -13.09 15.39 -3.86
N GLU A 56 -13.65 15.81 -2.72
CA GLU A 56 -12.86 16.33 -1.60
C GLU A 56 -12.00 15.24 -0.95
N ARG A 57 -12.58 14.04 -0.74
CA ARG A 57 -11.83 12.87 -0.23
C ARG A 57 -10.65 12.55 -1.15
N MET A 58 -10.87 12.55 -2.46
CA MET A 58 -9.81 12.30 -3.44
C MET A 58 -8.73 13.38 -3.45
N ARG A 59 -9.09 14.66 -3.25
CA ARG A 59 -8.11 15.75 -3.10
C ARG A 59 -7.19 15.50 -1.91
N LYS A 60 -7.76 15.18 -0.74
CA LYS A 60 -7.01 14.92 0.50
C LYS A 60 -6.19 13.62 0.39
N PHE A 61 -6.74 12.58 -0.22
CA PHE A 61 -6.05 11.30 -0.43
C PHE A 61 -4.84 11.46 -1.36
N ARG A 62 -4.96 12.23 -2.46
CA ARG A 62 -3.83 12.55 -3.33
C ARG A 62 -2.76 13.40 -2.62
N ALA A 63 -3.17 14.37 -1.83
CA ALA A 63 -2.23 15.17 -1.03
C ALA A 63 -1.44 14.30 -0.04
N ALA A 64 -2.07 13.28 0.55
CA ALA A 64 -1.37 12.30 1.37
C ALA A 64 -0.42 11.41 0.54
N ALA A 65 -0.84 10.97 -0.65
CA ALA A 65 -0.05 10.11 -1.53
C ALA A 65 1.31 10.71 -1.92
N GLU A 66 1.38 12.03 -2.10
CA GLU A 66 2.62 12.77 -2.40
C GLU A 66 3.74 12.49 -1.39
N LEU A 67 3.38 12.26 -0.13
CA LEU A 67 4.33 12.04 0.98
C LEU A 67 4.94 10.63 0.99
N TYR A 68 4.35 9.70 0.24
CA TYR A 68 4.70 8.28 0.24
C TYR A 68 5.12 7.75 -1.14
N LYS A 69 5.46 8.64 -2.08
CA LYS A 69 5.94 8.26 -3.43
C LYS A 69 7.04 7.20 -3.36
N GLY A 70 6.84 6.10 -4.09
CA GLY A 70 7.76 4.96 -4.15
C GLY A 70 7.82 4.10 -2.88
N LYS A 71 7.12 4.48 -1.80
CA LYS A 71 7.07 3.74 -0.52
C LYS A 71 5.75 3.00 -0.33
N ILE A 72 4.62 3.65 -0.62
CA ILE A 72 3.28 3.07 -0.54
C ILE A 72 2.56 3.35 -1.86
N LEU A 73 1.96 2.32 -2.45
CA LEU A 73 1.08 2.47 -3.60
C LEU A 73 -0.31 2.87 -3.13
N PHE A 74 -0.80 4.01 -3.59
CA PHE A 74 -2.14 4.51 -3.24
C PHE A 74 -3.15 4.06 -4.29
N ILE A 75 -4.21 3.39 -3.83
CA ILE A 75 -5.19 2.73 -4.67
C ILE A 75 -6.58 3.24 -4.31
N LEU A 76 -7.38 3.59 -5.32
CA LEU A 76 -8.81 3.89 -5.18
C LEU A 76 -9.60 2.63 -5.54
N LEU A 77 -10.50 2.20 -4.65
CA LEU A 77 -11.40 1.08 -4.90
C LEU A 77 -12.85 1.55 -4.81
N ASP A 78 -13.56 1.50 -5.94
CA ASP A 78 -14.98 1.85 -6.02
C ASP A 78 -15.85 0.72 -5.48
N SER A 79 -16.65 1.01 -4.45
CA SER A 79 -17.58 0.06 -3.86
C SER A 79 -18.85 -0.19 -4.70
N ASN A 80 -19.07 0.60 -5.75
CA ASN A 80 -20.20 0.40 -6.65
C ASN A 80 -19.94 -0.70 -7.69
N LEU A 81 -18.68 -1.03 -7.94
CA LEU A 81 -18.33 -2.10 -8.87
C LEU A 81 -18.48 -3.47 -8.21
N LYS A 82 -19.34 -4.32 -8.78
CA LYS A 82 -19.57 -5.70 -8.29
C LYS A 82 -18.30 -6.54 -8.26
N SER A 83 -17.38 -6.30 -9.20
CA SER A 83 -16.07 -6.97 -9.25
C SER A 83 -15.23 -6.75 -7.99
N ASN A 84 -15.51 -5.69 -7.22
CA ASN A 84 -14.76 -5.33 -6.03
C ASN A 84 -15.33 -5.92 -4.72
N GLU A 85 -16.48 -6.60 -4.76
CA GLU A 85 -17.12 -7.21 -3.57
C GLU A 85 -16.20 -8.21 -2.86
N ARG A 86 -15.39 -8.96 -3.61
CA ARG A 86 -14.40 -9.89 -3.05
C ARG A 86 -13.32 -9.15 -2.25
N VAL A 87 -12.91 -7.97 -2.70
CA VAL A 87 -11.89 -7.16 -2.00
C VAL A 87 -12.47 -6.61 -0.70
N LEU A 88 -13.73 -6.13 -0.71
CA LEU A 88 -14.41 -5.72 0.52
C LEU A 88 -14.48 -6.88 1.54
N SER A 89 -14.80 -8.09 1.05
CA SER A 89 -14.90 -9.29 1.89
C SER A 89 -13.56 -9.69 2.49
N TYR A 90 -12.46 -9.61 1.72
CA TYR A 90 -11.11 -9.86 2.20
C TYR A 90 -10.74 -8.92 3.37
N PHE A 91 -11.06 -7.63 3.27
CA PHE A 91 -10.87 -6.66 4.36
C PHE A 91 -11.99 -6.67 5.40
N GLN A 92 -12.92 -7.63 5.34
CA GLN A 92 -14.04 -7.79 6.28
C GLN A 92 -14.91 -6.53 6.42
N LEU A 93 -15.04 -5.75 5.34
CA LEU A 93 -15.79 -4.51 5.28
C LEU A 93 -17.18 -4.71 4.67
N LYS A 94 -18.18 -4.06 5.27
CA LYS A 94 -19.52 -3.89 4.69
C LYS A 94 -19.64 -2.52 4.03
N LYS A 95 -20.52 -2.39 3.03
CA LYS A 95 -20.79 -1.10 2.35
C LYS A 95 -21.23 0.01 3.33
N SER A 96 -21.94 -0.35 4.40
CA SER A 96 -22.37 0.59 5.45
C SER A 96 -21.22 1.18 6.28
N GLN A 97 -20.02 0.62 6.21
CA GLN A 97 -18.83 1.08 6.94
C GLN A 97 -17.93 1.98 6.07
N LEU A 98 -18.36 2.32 4.86
CA LEU A 98 -17.59 3.12 3.93
C LEU A 98 -17.83 4.63 4.12
N PRO A 99 -16.81 5.49 3.92
CA PRO A 99 -15.48 5.15 3.40
C PRO A 99 -14.56 4.48 4.43
N ALA A 100 -13.63 3.68 3.93
CA ALA A 100 -12.61 3.03 4.75
C ALA A 100 -11.23 3.13 4.10
N LEU A 101 -10.20 3.08 4.94
CA LEU A 101 -8.82 2.90 4.56
C LEU A 101 -8.40 1.47 4.89
N ALA A 102 -7.73 0.80 3.96
CA ALA A 102 -7.11 -0.49 4.21
C ALA A 102 -5.65 -0.42 3.77
N ILE A 103 -4.73 -0.63 4.72
CA ILE A 103 -3.29 -0.70 4.43
C ILE A 103 -2.84 -2.15 4.53
N PHE A 104 -2.02 -2.59 3.59
CA PHE A 104 -1.48 -3.94 3.61
C PHE A 104 -0.07 -4.02 3.05
N HIS A 105 0.64 -5.06 3.48
CA HIS A 105 1.95 -5.45 3.00
C HIS A 105 1.81 -6.76 2.21
N THR A 106 2.11 -6.70 0.91
CA THR A 106 1.87 -7.84 -0.01
C THR A 106 2.66 -9.10 0.33
N PRO A 107 3.95 -9.05 0.71
CA PRO A 107 4.74 -10.25 0.99
C PRO A 107 4.18 -11.12 2.12
N ASP A 108 3.74 -10.48 3.20
CA ASP A 108 3.41 -11.17 4.45
C ASP A 108 1.88 -11.26 4.70
N ASP A 109 1.06 -10.74 3.78
CA ASP A 109 -0.42 -10.67 3.88
C ASP A 109 -0.93 -9.90 5.12
N GLU A 110 -0.06 -9.12 5.75
CA GLU A 110 -0.37 -8.30 6.91
C GLU A 110 -1.17 -7.06 6.51
N HIS A 111 -2.27 -6.78 7.23
CA HIS A 111 -3.11 -5.63 6.93
C HIS A 111 -3.76 -5.00 8.16
N ASN A 112 -4.12 -3.71 8.06
CA ASN A 112 -4.98 -3.02 9.00
C ASN A 112 -6.10 -2.30 8.24
N VAL A 113 -7.26 -2.15 8.89
CA VAL A 113 -8.43 -1.46 8.35
C VAL A 113 -8.81 -0.33 9.31
N LEU A 114 -9.20 0.80 8.75
CA LEU A 114 -9.70 1.97 9.47
C LEU A 114 -10.95 2.52 8.77
N THR A 115 -12.11 2.37 9.41
CA THR A 115 -13.34 3.04 8.99
C THR A 115 -13.31 4.50 9.41
N VAL A 116 -13.71 5.41 8.51
CA VAL A 116 -13.67 6.85 8.78
C VAL A 116 -14.91 7.53 8.22
N GLU A 117 -15.40 8.56 8.91
CA GLU A 117 -16.44 9.42 8.34
C GLU A 117 -15.86 10.32 7.25
N GLU A 118 -14.65 10.83 7.50
CA GLU A 118 -13.95 11.75 6.60
C GLU A 118 -12.46 11.45 6.51
N ILE A 119 -11.91 11.68 5.32
CA ILE A 119 -10.49 11.59 5.02
C ILE A 119 -9.84 12.94 5.34
N SER A 120 -8.70 12.91 6.02
CA SER A 120 -7.76 14.04 6.14
C SER A 120 -6.35 13.55 5.84
N VAL A 121 -5.47 14.47 5.44
CA VAL A 121 -4.06 14.14 5.14
C VAL A 121 -3.38 13.56 6.39
N GLU A 122 -3.56 14.22 7.52
CA GLU A 122 -2.99 13.86 8.81
C GLU A 122 -3.46 12.47 9.28
N ARG A 123 -4.76 12.16 9.14
CA ARG A 123 -5.30 10.84 9.50
C ARG A 123 -4.73 9.73 8.61
N VAL A 124 -4.58 9.99 7.31
CA VAL A 124 -3.95 9.04 6.39
C VAL A 124 -2.49 8.84 6.78
N GLN A 125 -1.76 9.91 7.07
CA GLN A 125 -0.36 9.83 7.49
C GLN A 125 -0.20 9.01 8.78
N ASP A 126 -0.99 9.32 9.80
CA ASP A 126 -0.95 8.60 11.07
C ASP A 126 -1.27 7.12 10.91
N PHE A 127 -2.22 6.79 10.05
CA PHE A 127 -2.58 5.40 9.77
C PHE A 127 -1.43 4.66 9.07
N CYS A 128 -0.86 5.25 8.02
CA CYS A 128 0.29 4.68 7.31
C CYS A 128 1.51 4.51 8.22
N ASN A 129 1.89 5.55 8.96
CA ASN A 129 3.09 5.55 9.79
C ASN A 129 3.00 4.53 10.92
N ARG A 130 1.83 4.40 11.56
CA ARG A 130 1.63 3.37 12.60
C ARG A 130 1.83 1.95 12.05
N PHE A 131 1.26 1.67 10.87
CA PHE A 131 1.45 0.38 10.23
C PHE A 131 2.91 0.13 9.84
N LEU A 132 3.58 1.09 9.18
CA LEU A 132 4.98 0.96 8.79
C LEU A 132 5.91 0.75 10.00
N GLN A 133 5.70 1.50 11.09
CA GLN A 133 6.47 1.33 12.33
C GLN A 133 6.28 -0.05 12.95
N ARG A 134 5.05 -0.59 12.90
CA ARG A 134 4.78 -1.96 13.36
C ARG A 134 5.55 -2.98 12.53
N MET A 135 5.52 -2.86 11.21
CA MET A 135 6.22 -3.78 10.29
C MET A 135 7.74 -3.74 10.47
N GLN A 136 8.33 -2.53 10.59
CA GLN A 136 9.77 -2.38 10.84
C GLN A 136 10.23 -3.01 12.16
N LYS A 137 9.41 -2.93 13.22
CA LYS A 137 9.72 -3.58 14.50
C LYS A 137 9.75 -5.10 14.36
N VAL A 138 8.81 -5.68 13.61
CA VAL A 138 8.75 -7.13 13.37
C VAL A 138 9.99 -7.61 12.61
N GLU A 139 10.33 -6.93 11.50
CA GLU A 139 11.53 -7.25 10.72
C GLU A 139 12.82 -7.12 11.56
N GLY A 140 12.93 -6.07 12.37
CA GLY A 140 14.09 -5.86 13.24
C GLY A 140 14.26 -6.97 14.28
N VAL A 141 13.17 -7.46 14.87
CA VAL A 141 13.19 -8.59 15.81
C VAL A 141 13.60 -9.88 15.10
N LEU A 142 13.06 -10.14 13.91
CA LEU A 142 13.39 -11.33 13.12
C LEU A 142 14.87 -11.35 12.73
N MET A 143 15.41 -10.21 12.26
CA MET A 143 16.82 -10.05 11.92
C MET A 143 17.73 -10.25 13.14
N LEU A 144 17.33 -9.77 14.32
CA LEU A 144 18.07 -9.98 15.56
C LEU A 144 18.10 -11.46 15.96
N LEU A 145 16.97 -12.15 15.87
CA LEU A 145 16.88 -13.60 16.14
C LEU A 145 17.74 -14.40 15.17
N PHE A 146 17.67 -14.08 13.87
CA PHE A 146 18.48 -14.75 12.85
C PHE A 146 19.98 -14.54 13.09
N THR A 147 20.39 -13.32 13.42
CA THR A 147 21.80 -13.01 13.76
C THR A 147 22.28 -13.77 14.99
N LYS A 148 21.42 -13.90 16.03
CA LYS A 148 21.74 -14.71 17.22
C LYS A 148 21.88 -16.20 16.88
N LEU A 149 21.00 -16.74 16.04
CA LEU A 149 21.06 -18.13 15.58
C LEU A 149 22.35 -18.40 14.79
N LEU A 150 22.70 -17.53 13.83
CA LEU A 150 23.95 -17.64 13.06
C LEU A 150 25.18 -17.62 13.97
N LYS A 151 25.23 -16.72 14.96
CA LYS A 151 26.34 -16.70 15.95
C LYS A 151 26.44 -18.00 16.73
N LYS A 152 25.30 -18.57 17.18
CA LYS A 152 25.27 -19.84 17.92
C LYS A 152 25.72 -21.03 17.08
N MET A 153 25.41 -21.03 15.77
CA MET A 153 25.83 -22.09 14.84
C MET A 153 27.31 -21.97 14.44
N THR A 154 27.87 -20.75 14.44
CA THR A 154 29.27 -20.50 14.06
C THR A 154 30.23 -20.52 15.24
N SER A 155 29.73 -20.38 16.47
CA SER A 155 30.47 -20.74 17.67
C SER A 155 30.54 -22.26 17.81
N VAL A 156 31.56 -22.87 17.21
CA VAL A 156 32.03 -24.22 17.58
C VAL A 156 32.71 -24.10 18.96
N PRO A 157 32.56 -25.08 19.88
CA PRO A 157 33.22 -25.06 21.18
C PRO A 157 34.74 -24.91 21.11
#